data_AF-A0A929DZ95-F1
#
_entry.id   AF-A0A929DZ95-F1
#
_cell.length_a   1.000
_cell.length_b   1.000
_cell.length_c   1.000
_cell.angle_alpha   90.00
_cell.angle_beta   90.00
_cell.angle_gamma   90.00
#
_symmetry.space_group_name_H-M   'P 1'
#
loop_
_entity.id
_entity.type
_entity.pdbx_description
1 polymer ?
#
loop_
_entity_poly.entity_id
_entity_poly.type
_entity_poly.pdbx_seq_one_letter_code
_entity_poly.pdbx_strand_id
1 'polypeptide(L)'
;LEGYSIRIGDKDSKTSLLKDILIFDHTDNKGNINVTMADSGYMRMSTDEKHLLLTLYNGKSYIEMQKQKKESRHVKSYPLRRDRFDHQEMVIELTGFGLNRSDETLFRNSYSMMNLSQLKHFDDSLTIDLDQILDKFESAISKSLIGKPKNILISTKGYVPDSLKIEQDTGDIRIQPVHVDTLYTSLNKLERRKAISQAINFARSNKSIVTSNMGTAEWKTSRLKRYQNEIHRKYAFSVLCLIFFFIGAPLGAIIRKGGLGMPVIASVGLFLIYYIISMMGEKFSREGMLPPYIGMWLSTFLLAPLSFWLTQKAVKDSVVLNIETYFVWFKKFKLRLKKKYSSS
;
A
#
# COMPACT_ATOMS: atom_id res chain seq x y z
N LEU A 1 -5.65 29.62 -7.49
CA LEU A 1 -6.27 29.65 -6.14
C LEU A 1 -7.20 28.45 -6.08
N GLU A 2 -7.45 27.86 -4.91
CA GLU A 2 -8.45 26.78 -4.85
C GLU A 2 -9.82 27.36 -5.26
N GLY A 3 -10.46 26.77 -6.26
CA GLY A 3 -11.76 27.24 -6.75
C GLY A 3 -11.76 28.53 -7.60
N TYR A 4 -10.68 29.29 -7.73
CA TYR A 4 -10.65 30.53 -8.54
C TYR A 4 -9.51 30.57 -9.56
N SER A 5 -9.84 31.02 -10.78
CA SER A 5 -8.88 31.32 -11.85
C SER A 5 -8.97 32.79 -12.24
N ILE A 6 -7.86 33.52 -12.12
CA ILE A 6 -7.79 34.96 -12.40
C ILE A 6 -6.81 35.18 -13.55
N ARG A 7 -7.27 35.81 -14.62
CA ARG A 7 -6.47 36.27 -15.75
C ARG A 7 -6.40 37.80 -15.72
N ILE A 8 -5.18 38.31 -15.88
CA ILE A 8 -4.90 39.75 -15.94
C ILE A 8 -4.23 40.00 -17.29
N GLY A 9 -4.76 40.94 -18.07
CA GLY A 9 -4.18 41.30 -19.37
C GLY A 9 -2.89 42.11 -19.23
N ASP A 10 -2.93 43.17 -18.43
CA ASP A 10 -1.76 44.05 -18.21
C ASP A 10 -1.67 44.53 -16.75
N LYS A 11 -0.45 44.82 -16.31
CA LYS A 11 -0.16 45.30 -14.95
C LYS A 11 0.83 46.45 -15.00
N ASP A 12 0.40 47.61 -14.50
CA ASP A 12 1.29 48.75 -14.32
C ASP A 12 2.23 48.50 -13.13
N SER A 13 3.54 48.51 -13.38
CA SER A 13 4.58 48.27 -12.39
C SER A 13 4.75 49.41 -11.38
N LYS A 14 4.31 50.63 -11.71
CA LYS A 14 4.45 51.81 -10.82
C LYS A 14 3.27 51.97 -9.89
N THR A 15 2.05 51.75 -10.40
CA THR A 15 0.81 51.97 -9.65
C THR A 15 0.19 50.67 -9.12
N SER A 16 0.69 49.50 -9.54
CA SER A 16 0.10 48.19 -9.28
C SER A 16 -1.35 48.05 -9.76
N LEU A 17 -1.78 48.91 -10.68
CA LEU A 17 -3.08 48.84 -11.32
C LEU A 17 -3.10 47.67 -12.30
N LEU A 18 -4.11 46.81 -12.16
CA LEU A 18 -4.38 45.70 -13.06
C LEU A 18 -5.40 46.14 -14.11
N LYS A 19 -5.24 45.70 -15.35
CA LYS A 19 -6.14 45.97 -16.47
C LYS A 19 -6.58 44.68 -17.15
N ASP A 20 -7.78 44.69 -17.72
CA ASP A 20 -8.42 43.53 -18.37
C ASP A 20 -8.42 42.31 -17.44
N ILE A 21 -9.19 42.42 -16.36
CA ILE A 21 -9.30 41.40 -15.31
C ILE A 21 -10.46 40.47 -15.66
N LEU A 22 -10.18 39.17 -15.69
CA LEU A 22 -11.16 38.11 -15.89
C LEU A 22 -11.04 37.08 -14.78
N ILE A 23 -12.11 36.88 -14.03
CA ILE A 23 -12.18 35.99 -12.87
C ILE A 23 -13.19 34.90 -13.16
N PHE A 24 -12.76 33.64 -13.10
CA PHE A 24 -13.62 32.47 -13.12
C PHE A 24 -13.75 31.92 -11.70
N ASP A 25 -14.99 31.73 -11.27
CA ASP A 25 -15.32 31.06 -10.01
C ASP A 25 -15.76 29.61 -10.30
N HIS A 26 -14.94 28.67 -9.84
CA HIS A 26 -15.10 27.23 -9.92
C HIS A 26 -15.37 26.59 -8.55
N THR A 27 -15.68 27.36 -7.51
CA THR A 27 -15.94 26.83 -6.14
C THR A 27 -17.01 25.74 -6.12
N ASP A 28 -18.01 25.84 -7.00
CA ASP A 28 -19.10 24.88 -7.16
C ASP A 28 -18.74 23.62 -7.98
N ASN A 29 -17.52 23.49 -8.53
CA ASN A 29 -17.07 22.40 -9.41
C ASN A 29 -17.99 22.14 -10.64
N LYS A 30 -18.72 23.15 -11.09
CA LYS A 30 -19.72 23.07 -12.18
C LYS A 30 -19.26 23.69 -13.50
N GLY A 31 -17.96 23.91 -13.67
CA GLY A 31 -17.38 24.56 -14.85
C GLY A 31 -17.38 26.09 -14.75
N ASN A 32 -17.59 26.79 -15.86
CA ASN A 32 -17.44 28.25 -15.96
C ASN A 32 -18.80 28.97 -15.83
N ILE A 33 -19.56 28.66 -14.79
CA ILE A 33 -20.92 29.18 -14.59
C ILE A 33 -20.97 30.57 -13.93
N ASN A 34 -19.87 31.00 -13.31
CA ASN A 34 -19.73 32.33 -12.71
C ASN A 34 -18.44 32.98 -13.22
N VAL A 35 -18.59 34.08 -13.95
CA VAL A 35 -17.48 34.81 -14.61
C VAL A 35 -17.63 36.29 -14.35
N THR A 36 -16.58 36.91 -13.81
CA THR A 36 -16.53 38.35 -13.57
C THR A 36 -15.44 38.98 -14.43
N MET A 37 -15.80 40.02 -15.17
CA MET A 37 -14.92 40.83 -16.00
C MET A 37 -14.84 42.24 -15.44
N ALA A 38 -13.65 42.84 -15.40
CA ALA A 38 -13.48 44.23 -15.00
C ALA A 38 -12.39 44.92 -15.83
N ASP A 39 -12.62 46.18 -16.17
CA ASP A 39 -11.68 46.95 -16.99
C ASP A 39 -10.38 47.22 -16.22
N SER A 40 -10.48 47.51 -14.91
CA SER A 40 -9.33 47.74 -14.06
C SER A 40 -9.57 47.36 -12.60
N GLY A 41 -8.50 47.23 -11.82
CA GLY A 41 -8.61 46.89 -10.40
C GLY A 41 -7.29 46.77 -9.66
N TYR A 42 -7.39 46.53 -8.36
CA TYR A 42 -6.26 46.26 -7.48
C TYR A 42 -6.43 44.90 -6.81
N MET A 43 -5.31 44.23 -6.55
CA MET A 43 -5.27 42.98 -5.84
C MET A 43 -4.27 43.11 -4.68
N ARG A 44 -4.72 42.85 -3.46
CA ARG A 44 -3.93 43.00 -2.22
C ARG A 44 -4.16 41.81 -1.31
N MET A 45 -3.16 41.49 -0.50
CA MET A 45 -3.31 40.53 0.60
C MET A 45 -3.84 41.26 1.83
N SER A 46 -4.72 40.60 2.57
CA SER A 46 -5.11 41.03 3.91
C SER A 46 -3.91 41.02 4.87
N THR A 47 -3.96 41.81 5.95
CA THR A 47 -2.89 41.93 6.95
C THR A 47 -2.56 40.60 7.64
N ASP A 48 -3.50 39.67 7.67
CA ASP A 48 -3.35 38.32 8.23
C ASP A 48 -2.88 37.27 7.20
N GLU A 49 -2.64 37.69 5.95
CA GLU A 49 -2.26 36.84 4.82
C GLU A 49 -3.21 35.68 4.50
N LYS A 50 -4.43 35.67 5.07
CA LYS A 50 -5.44 34.61 4.84
C LYS A 50 -6.41 34.92 3.73
N HIS A 51 -6.55 36.19 3.36
CA HIS A 51 -7.52 36.65 2.38
C HIS A 51 -6.84 37.44 1.27
N LEU A 52 -7.27 37.20 0.04
CA LEU A 52 -6.94 38.00 -1.12
C LEU A 52 -8.09 38.95 -1.41
N LEU A 53 -7.82 40.25 -1.33
CA LEU A 53 -8.77 41.33 -1.57
C LEU A 53 -8.61 41.83 -3.00
N LEU A 54 -9.68 41.78 -3.78
CA LEU A 54 -9.75 42.33 -5.12
C LEU A 54 -10.73 43.50 -5.15
N THR A 55 -10.25 44.66 -5.58
CA THR A 55 -11.07 45.85 -5.82
C THR A 55 -11.17 46.03 -7.34
N LEU A 56 -12.37 45.88 -7.89
CA LEU A 56 -12.64 45.89 -9.33
C LEU A 56 -13.45 47.13 -9.72
N TYR A 57 -13.10 47.74 -10.85
CA TYR A 57 -13.77 48.92 -11.39
C TYR A 57 -14.31 48.65 -12.79
N ASN A 58 -15.50 49.18 -13.06
CA ASN A 58 -16.19 49.12 -14.35
C ASN A 58 -16.21 47.70 -14.92
N GLY A 59 -17.06 46.86 -14.35
CA GLY A 59 -17.11 45.44 -14.68
C GLY A 59 -18.50 44.88 -14.88
N LYS A 60 -18.51 43.61 -15.30
CA LYS A 60 -19.72 42.82 -15.57
C LYS A 60 -19.52 41.43 -15.00
N SER A 61 -20.50 40.95 -14.25
CA SER A 61 -20.56 39.58 -13.76
C SER A 61 -21.64 38.80 -14.50
N TYR A 62 -21.33 37.56 -14.87
CA TYR A 62 -22.18 36.63 -15.58
C TYR A 62 -22.37 35.40 -14.70
N ILE A 63 -23.62 35.10 -14.35
CA ILE A 63 -23.98 33.93 -13.55
C ILE A 63 -25.05 33.13 -14.28
N GLU A 64 -24.72 31.89 -14.64
CA GLU A 64 -25.67 30.93 -15.20
C GLU A 64 -26.44 30.25 -14.05
N MET A 65 -27.75 30.50 -13.97
CA MET A 65 -28.58 29.97 -12.89
C MET A 65 -28.94 28.50 -13.16
N GLN A 66 -28.92 27.70 -12.10
CA GLN A 66 -29.28 26.28 -12.19
C GLN A 66 -30.77 26.09 -12.42
N LYS A 67 -31.10 24.98 -13.09
CA LYS A 67 -32.46 24.55 -13.41
C LYS A 67 -33.36 24.57 -12.15
N GLN A 68 -34.50 25.25 -12.21
CA GLN A 68 -35.54 25.04 -11.22
C GLN A 68 -36.07 23.59 -11.34
N LYS A 69 -36.15 22.86 -10.23
CA LYS A 69 -36.45 21.40 -10.15
C LYS A 69 -37.73 20.93 -10.87
N LYS A 70 -38.56 21.82 -11.42
CA LYS A 70 -39.88 21.53 -12.02
C LYS A 70 -40.01 21.83 -13.54
N GLU A 71 -38.93 21.97 -14.30
CA GLU A 71 -39.06 22.18 -15.76
C GLU A 71 -39.04 20.88 -16.59
N SER A 72 -40.07 20.75 -17.45
CA SER A 72 -40.34 19.67 -18.40
C SER A 72 -39.14 19.37 -19.30
N ARG A 73 -38.95 18.09 -19.63
CA ARG A 73 -37.74 17.51 -20.25
C ARG A 73 -37.35 18.07 -21.64
N HIS A 74 -38.11 18.98 -22.24
CA HIS A 74 -38.01 19.39 -23.65
C HIS A 74 -37.67 20.87 -23.89
N VAL A 75 -37.52 21.70 -22.85
CA VAL A 75 -36.97 23.06 -23.00
C VAL A 75 -35.83 23.20 -21.99
N LYS A 76 -34.58 23.23 -22.48
CA LYS A 76 -33.41 23.55 -21.65
C LYS A 76 -33.22 25.06 -21.72
N SER A 77 -33.85 25.80 -20.82
CA SER A 77 -33.53 27.21 -20.61
C SER A 77 -32.56 27.30 -19.43
N TYR A 78 -31.40 27.89 -19.64
CA TYR A 78 -30.49 28.27 -18.55
C TYR A 78 -30.66 29.78 -18.33
N PRO A 79 -31.42 30.20 -17.31
CA PRO A 79 -31.57 31.62 -17.05
C PRO A 79 -30.21 32.22 -16.72
N LEU A 80 -29.83 33.27 -17.46
CA LEU A 80 -28.58 33.98 -17.27
C LEU A 80 -28.85 35.28 -16.51
N ARG A 81 -28.14 35.50 -15.41
CA ARG A 81 -28.08 36.78 -14.73
C ARG A 81 -26.82 37.53 -15.18
N ARG A 82 -26.98 38.82 -15.49
CA ARG A 82 -25.87 39.71 -15.84
C ARG A 82 -25.96 40.95 -14.96
N ASP A 83 -24.95 41.13 -14.13
CA ASP A 83 -24.84 42.30 -13.26
C ASP A 83 -23.75 43.22 -13.81
N ARG A 84 -23.99 44.53 -13.81
CA ARG A 84 -22.99 45.55 -14.15
C ARG A 84 -22.69 46.36 -12.91
N PHE A 85 -21.42 46.68 -12.69
CA PHE A 85 -20.98 47.41 -11.53
C PHE A 85 -19.92 48.44 -11.90
N ASP A 86 -20.00 49.62 -11.27
CA ASP A 86 -18.94 50.62 -11.35
C ASP A 86 -17.80 50.28 -10.39
N HIS A 87 -18.14 49.66 -9.25
CA HIS A 87 -17.20 49.23 -8.21
C HIS A 87 -17.65 47.92 -7.56
N GLN A 88 -16.75 46.95 -7.42
CA GLN A 88 -17.00 45.69 -6.70
C GLN A 88 -15.76 45.27 -5.90
N GLU A 89 -15.97 44.93 -4.64
CA GLU A 89 -14.95 44.31 -3.79
C GLU A 89 -15.23 42.81 -3.65
N MET A 90 -14.18 42.01 -3.80
CA MET A 90 -14.23 40.57 -3.70
C MET A 90 -13.16 40.08 -2.72
N VAL A 91 -13.54 39.20 -1.82
CA VAL A 91 -12.66 38.59 -0.82
C VAL A 91 -12.56 37.10 -1.14
N ILE A 92 -11.35 36.62 -1.40
CA ILE A 92 -11.08 35.20 -1.64
C ILE A 92 -10.28 34.66 -0.47
N GLU A 93 -10.80 33.64 0.21
CA GLU A 93 -10.06 32.90 1.23
C GLU A 93 -8.94 32.06 0.60
N LEU A 94 -7.73 32.17 1.15
CA LEU A 94 -6.58 31.38 0.73
C LEU A 94 -6.51 30.09 1.55
N THR A 95 -7.19 29.06 1.07
CA THR A 95 -7.09 27.71 1.61
C THR A 95 -5.71 27.11 1.28
N GLY A 96 -5.06 26.49 2.27
CA GLY A 96 -3.78 25.79 2.11
C GLY A 96 -2.51 26.52 2.57
N PHE A 97 -2.60 27.81 2.94
CA PHE A 97 -1.47 28.56 3.53
C PHE A 97 -1.48 28.55 5.08
N GLY A 98 -2.57 28.10 5.70
CA GLY A 98 -2.61 27.79 7.13
C GLY A 98 -2.01 26.42 7.43
N LEU A 99 -1.31 26.29 8.57
CA LEU A 99 -0.94 25.01 9.16
C LEU A 99 -2.22 24.24 9.54
N ASN A 100 -2.83 23.56 8.57
CA ASN A 100 -3.94 22.65 8.85
C ASN A 100 -3.36 21.38 9.47
N ARG A 101 -3.75 21.07 10.71
CA ARG A 101 -3.42 19.78 11.33
C ARG A 101 -4.01 18.70 10.44
N SER A 102 -3.16 17.82 9.90
CA SER A 102 -3.63 16.66 9.15
C SER A 102 -4.57 15.85 10.05
N ASP A 103 -5.73 15.48 9.52
CA ASP A 103 -6.74 14.75 10.28
C ASP A 103 -6.18 13.38 10.69
N GLU A 104 -5.94 13.22 11.99
CA GLU A 104 -5.37 12.00 12.59
C GLU A 104 -6.29 10.79 12.35
N THR A 105 -7.58 11.00 12.11
CA THR A 105 -8.53 9.94 11.78
C THR A 105 -8.23 9.25 10.46
N LEU A 106 -7.55 9.92 9.52
CA LEU A 106 -7.17 9.34 8.22
C LEU A 106 -6.21 8.16 8.38
N PHE A 107 -5.43 8.12 9.46
CA PHE A 107 -4.41 7.10 9.67
C PHE A 107 -4.73 6.10 10.78
N ARG A 108 -5.83 6.27 11.54
CA ARG A 108 -6.21 5.36 12.64
C ARG A 108 -6.35 3.89 12.20
N ASN A 109 -6.74 3.67 10.94
CA ASN A 109 -6.92 2.33 10.39
C ASN A 109 -5.67 1.79 9.67
N SER A 110 -4.56 2.53 9.71
CA SER A 110 -3.30 2.05 9.16
C SER A 110 -2.69 1.01 10.11
N TYR A 111 -2.38 -0.18 9.57
CA TYR A 111 -1.81 -1.30 10.32
C TYR A 111 -0.53 -0.93 11.11
N SER A 112 0.27 0.02 10.61
CA SER A 112 1.48 0.51 11.28
C SER A 112 1.19 1.31 12.56
N MET A 113 0.00 1.91 12.70
CA MET A 113 -0.39 2.72 13.87
C MET A 113 -1.17 1.95 14.93
N MET A 114 -1.63 0.74 14.61
CA MET A 114 -2.41 -0.09 15.53
C MET A 114 -1.58 -0.57 16.72
N ASN A 115 -2.22 -0.85 17.86
CA ASN A 115 -1.54 -1.51 18.98
C ASN A 115 -1.50 -3.05 18.81
N LEU A 116 -0.70 -3.74 19.61
CA LEU A 116 -0.48 -5.19 19.45
C LEU A 116 -1.77 -6.02 19.56
N SER A 117 -2.71 -5.64 20.44
CA SER A 117 -3.99 -6.32 20.59
C SER A 117 -4.88 -6.15 19.37
N GLN A 118 -4.91 -4.94 18.78
CA GLN A 118 -5.63 -4.66 17.54
C GLN A 118 -5.03 -5.43 16.38
N LEU A 119 -3.70 -5.42 16.24
CA LEU A 119 -3.01 -6.17 15.19
C LEU A 119 -3.32 -7.67 15.27
N LYS A 120 -3.30 -8.25 16.48
CA LYS A 120 -3.65 -9.66 16.67
C LYS A 120 -5.11 -9.96 16.34
N HIS A 121 -6.04 -9.09 16.77
CA HIS A 121 -7.45 -9.24 16.41
C HIS A 121 -7.68 -9.24 14.88
N PHE A 122 -6.99 -8.35 14.16
CA PHE A 122 -7.05 -8.33 12.69
C PHE A 122 -6.34 -9.52 12.04
N ASP A 123 -5.23 -10.00 12.61
CA ASP A 123 -4.53 -11.21 12.15
C ASP A 123 -5.42 -12.44 12.26
N ASP A 124 -6.04 -12.65 13.43
CA ASP A 124 -6.98 -13.76 13.68
C ASP A 124 -8.18 -13.66 12.73
N SER A 125 -8.78 -12.48 12.62
CA SER A 125 -9.95 -12.26 11.76
C SER A 125 -9.63 -12.47 10.26
N LEU A 126 -8.47 -12.00 9.79
CA LEU A 126 -8.04 -12.19 8.40
C LEU A 126 -7.68 -13.65 8.10
N THR A 127 -7.17 -14.38 9.09
CA THR A 127 -6.87 -15.82 8.96
C THR A 127 -8.16 -16.61 8.78
N ILE A 128 -9.16 -16.38 9.65
CA ILE A 128 -10.48 -17.04 9.55
C ILE A 128 -11.16 -16.75 8.21
N ASP A 129 -11.11 -15.49 7.77
CA ASP A 129 -11.71 -15.08 6.49
C ASP A 129 -11.01 -15.73 5.28
N LEU A 130 -9.69 -15.93 5.36
CA LEU A 130 -8.93 -16.63 4.34
C LEU A 130 -9.29 -18.12 4.29
N ASP A 131 -9.38 -18.79 5.43
CA ASP A 131 -9.79 -20.20 5.52
C ASP A 131 -11.20 -20.39 4.94
N GLN A 132 -12.15 -19.51 5.29
CA GLN A 132 -13.49 -19.54 4.72
C GLN A 132 -13.52 -19.37 3.20
N ILE A 133 -12.61 -18.57 2.64
CA ILE A 133 -12.49 -18.39 1.18
C ILE A 133 -11.95 -19.66 0.53
N LEU A 134 -10.95 -20.30 1.13
CA LEU A 134 -10.41 -21.56 0.63
C LEU A 134 -11.47 -22.66 0.68
N ASP A 135 -12.23 -22.77 1.76
CA ASP A 135 -13.33 -23.74 1.90
C ASP A 135 -14.46 -23.47 0.88
N LYS A 136 -14.85 -22.21 0.70
CA LYS A 136 -15.84 -21.81 -0.32
C LYS A 136 -15.34 -22.11 -1.72
N PHE A 137 -14.06 -21.90 -1.97
CA PHE A 137 -13.43 -22.20 -3.25
C PHE A 137 -13.42 -23.71 -3.53
N GLU A 138 -12.96 -24.52 -2.58
CA GLU A 138 -12.96 -25.98 -2.70
C GLU A 138 -14.38 -26.53 -2.92
N SER A 139 -15.36 -26.04 -2.13
CA SER A 139 -16.76 -26.44 -2.28
C SER A 139 -17.39 -25.97 -3.59
N ALA A 140 -17.01 -24.80 -4.12
CA ALA A 140 -17.48 -24.32 -5.42
C ALA A 140 -16.91 -25.14 -6.59
N ILE A 141 -15.61 -25.47 -6.54
CA ILE A 141 -14.92 -26.26 -7.56
C ILE A 141 -15.41 -27.71 -7.55
N SER A 142 -15.52 -28.34 -6.38
CA SER A 142 -16.06 -29.71 -6.27
C SER A 142 -17.49 -29.79 -6.81
N LYS A 143 -18.39 -28.86 -6.45
CA LYS A 143 -19.76 -28.80 -6.99
C LYS A 143 -19.81 -28.57 -8.50
N SER A 144 -18.86 -27.82 -9.05
CA SER A 144 -18.80 -27.54 -10.48
C SER A 144 -18.21 -28.69 -11.30
N LEU A 145 -17.19 -29.39 -10.76
CA LEU A 145 -16.54 -30.53 -11.40
C LEU A 145 -17.38 -31.81 -11.31
N ILE A 146 -18.07 -32.03 -10.19
CA ILE A 146 -18.84 -33.27 -9.92
C ILE A 146 -20.31 -33.11 -10.38
N GLY A 147 -20.67 -31.94 -10.87
CA GLY A 147 -21.98 -31.67 -11.45
C GLY A 147 -23.05 -31.43 -10.38
N LYS A 148 -24.09 -30.69 -10.77
CA LYS A 148 -25.31 -30.54 -9.97
C LYS A 148 -25.84 -31.93 -9.56
N PRO A 149 -26.46 -32.07 -8.37
CA PRO A 149 -26.80 -33.35 -7.73
C PRO A 149 -27.80 -34.26 -8.48
N LYS A 150 -28.15 -33.97 -9.73
CA LYS A 150 -28.97 -34.87 -10.55
C LYS A 150 -28.19 -36.09 -11.08
N ASN A 151 -26.85 -36.05 -11.09
CA ASN A 151 -26.00 -37.14 -11.59
C ASN A 151 -24.95 -37.64 -10.59
N ILE A 152 -25.14 -37.40 -9.28
CA ILE A 152 -24.23 -37.91 -8.26
C ILE A 152 -24.79 -39.24 -7.72
N LEU A 153 -24.26 -40.35 -8.24
CA LEU A 153 -24.31 -41.66 -7.57
C LEU A 153 -23.09 -41.87 -6.64
N ILE A 154 -22.29 -40.82 -6.38
CA ILE A 154 -21.05 -40.92 -5.60
C ILE A 154 -21.02 -39.80 -4.55
N SER A 155 -21.44 -40.14 -3.32
CA SER A 155 -21.18 -39.33 -2.14
C SER A 155 -19.68 -39.22 -1.91
N THR A 156 -19.07 -38.07 -2.21
CA THR A 156 -17.74 -37.76 -1.71
C THR A 156 -17.89 -37.21 -0.31
N LYS A 157 -17.51 -38.02 0.68
CA LYS A 157 -17.45 -37.67 2.11
C LYS A 157 -16.97 -36.22 2.29
N GLY A 158 -17.82 -35.39 2.89
CA GLY A 158 -17.37 -34.13 3.47
C GLY A 158 -16.33 -34.40 4.55
N TYR A 159 -15.47 -33.41 4.82
CA TYR A 159 -14.52 -33.47 5.91
C TYR A 159 -15.27 -33.62 7.24
N VAL A 160 -15.34 -34.84 7.76
CA VAL A 160 -15.92 -35.14 9.07
C VAL A 160 -14.77 -35.08 10.07
N PRO A 161 -14.84 -34.25 11.13
CA PRO A 161 -13.84 -34.29 12.20
C PRO A 161 -13.72 -35.73 12.73
N ASP A 162 -12.48 -36.14 13.01
CA ASP A 162 -12.04 -37.53 13.20
C ASP A 162 -12.84 -38.33 14.26
N SER A 163 -13.53 -37.62 15.16
CA SER A 163 -14.38 -38.17 16.22
C SER A 163 -15.80 -38.59 15.80
N LEU A 164 -16.21 -38.35 14.54
CA LEU A 164 -17.53 -38.74 14.00
C LEU A 164 -17.41 -39.54 12.70
N LYS A 165 -16.40 -40.40 12.57
CA LYS A 165 -16.41 -41.48 11.57
C LYS A 165 -17.52 -42.47 11.91
N ILE A 166 -18.75 -42.15 11.52
CA ILE A 166 -19.80 -43.13 11.38
C ILE A 166 -19.34 -44.03 10.24
N GLU A 167 -18.95 -45.27 10.57
CA GLU A 167 -18.89 -46.36 9.61
C GLU A 167 -20.32 -46.56 9.09
N GLN A 168 -20.69 -45.78 8.07
CA GLN A 168 -21.86 -46.10 7.29
C GLN A 168 -21.53 -47.39 6.56
N ASP A 169 -22.18 -48.46 7.01
CA ASP A 169 -22.32 -49.74 6.32
C ASP A 169 -23.04 -49.50 4.99
N THR A 170 -22.32 -48.93 4.02
CA THR A 170 -22.73 -48.88 2.62
C THR A 170 -22.50 -50.28 2.07
N GLY A 171 -23.48 -51.16 2.23
CA GLY A 171 -23.52 -52.44 1.52
C GLY A 171 -23.15 -52.24 0.05
N ASP A 172 -22.13 -52.97 -0.40
CA ASP A 172 -21.59 -53.07 -1.76
C ASP A 172 -22.13 -52.07 -2.80
N ILE A 173 -21.79 -50.79 -2.65
CA ILE A 173 -21.91 -49.83 -3.76
C ILE A 173 -20.80 -50.18 -4.75
N ARG A 174 -21.11 -51.04 -5.73
CA ARG A 174 -20.23 -51.32 -6.87
C ARG A 174 -20.13 -50.06 -7.74
N ILE A 175 -19.13 -49.24 -7.47
CA ILE A 175 -18.77 -48.10 -8.31
C ILE A 175 -18.24 -48.67 -9.64
N GLN A 176 -19.06 -48.65 -10.68
CA GLN A 176 -18.59 -49.00 -12.03
C GLN A 176 -17.85 -47.78 -12.60
N PRO A 177 -16.57 -47.93 -13.00
CA PRO A 177 -15.86 -46.86 -13.68
C PRO A 177 -16.47 -46.67 -15.06
N VAL A 178 -17.26 -45.60 -15.21
CA VAL A 178 -17.86 -45.26 -16.50
C VAL A 178 -16.82 -44.54 -17.35
N HIS A 179 -16.43 -45.13 -18.47
CA HIS A 179 -15.56 -44.48 -19.44
C HIS A 179 -16.32 -43.39 -20.22
N VAL A 180 -15.92 -42.14 -20.00
CA VAL A 180 -16.54 -40.94 -20.61
C VAL A 180 -16.53 -41.01 -22.14
N ASP A 181 -15.46 -41.56 -22.73
CA ASP A 181 -15.30 -41.70 -24.18
C ASP A 181 -16.33 -42.68 -24.79
N THR A 182 -16.61 -43.78 -24.09
CA THR A 182 -17.61 -44.77 -24.52
C THR A 182 -19.01 -44.17 -24.49
N LEU A 183 -19.35 -43.40 -23.46
CA LEU A 183 -20.61 -42.67 -23.40
C LEU A 183 -20.70 -41.60 -24.48
N TYR A 184 -19.64 -40.83 -24.69
CA TYR A 184 -19.63 -39.76 -25.68
C TYR A 184 -19.80 -40.29 -27.11
N THR A 185 -19.17 -41.42 -27.42
CA THR A 185 -19.32 -42.10 -28.71
C THR A 185 -20.71 -42.72 -28.90
N SER A 186 -21.42 -43.07 -27.82
CA SER A 186 -22.81 -43.56 -27.92
C SER A 186 -23.86 -42.47 -28.24
N LEU A 187 -23.50 -41.19 -28.08
CA LEU A 187 -24.43 -40.05 -28.28
C LEU A 187 -24.67 -39.72 -29.77
N ASN A 188 -25.85 -39.16 -30.05
CA ASN A 188 -26.19 -38.60 -31.37
C ASN A 188 -25.40 -37.31 -31.68
N LYS A 189 -25.23 -36.93 -32.95
CA LYS A 189 -24.46 -35.75 -33.41
C LYS A 189 -24.88 -34.44 -32.72
N LEU A 190 -26.18 -34.23 -32.52
CA LEU A 190 -26.72 -33.04 -31.84
C LEU A 190 -26.39 -33.04 -30.34
N GLU A 191 -26.47 -34.21 -29.70
CA GLU A 191 -26.13 -34.39 -28.28
C GLU A 191 -24.63 -34.23 -28.03
N ARG A 192 -23.78 -34.74 -28.92
CA ARG A 192 -22.32 -34.52 -28.89
C ARG A 192 -21.98 -33.04 -28.95
N ARG A 193 -22.60 -32.27 -29.87
CA ARG A 193 -22.41 -30.82 -29.97
C ARG A 193 -22.85 -30.11 -28.68
N LYS A 194 -24.00 -30.49 -28.12
CA LYS A 194 -24.52 -29.94 -26.85
C LYS A 194 -23.61 -30.28 -25.66
N ALA A 195 -23.05 -31.49 -25.63
CA ALA A 195 -22.11 -31.93 -24.59
C ALA A 195 -20.80 -31.11 -24.65
N ILE A 196 -20.21 -30.93 -25.83
CA ILE A 196 -19.02 -30.10 -26.02
C ILE A 196 -19.29 -28.66 -25.59
N SER A 197 -20.40 -28.05 -26.04
CA SER A 197 -20.72 -26.66 -25.66
C SER A 197 -20.92 -26.50 -24.15
N GLN A 198 -21.54 -27.47 -23.49
CA GLN A 198 -21.65 -27.48 -22.02
C GLN A 198 -20.28 -27.61 -21.36
N ALA A 199 -19.43 -28.55 -21.82
CA ALA A 199 -18.08 -28.74 -21.29
C ALA A 199 -17.22 -27.47 -21.41
N ILE A 200 -17.27 -26.78 -22.56
CA ILE A 200 -16.58 -25.50 -22.76
C ILE A 200 -17.11 -24.44 -21.78
N ASN A 201 -18.43 -24.36 -21.58
CA ASN A 201 -19.02 -23.41 -20.64
C ASN A 201 -18.61 -23.70 -19.19
N PHE A 202 -18.57 -24.97 -18.77
CA PHE A 202 -18.07 -25.39 -17.46
C PHE A 202 -16.58 -25.05 -17.30
N ALA A 203 -15.75 -25.35 -18.29
CA ALA A 203 -14.32 -25.03 -18.26
C ALA A 203 -14.07 -23.51 -18.14
N ARG A 204 -14.83 -22.70 -18.89
CA ARG A 204 -14.76 -21.23 -18.81
C ARG A 204 -15.23 -20.71 -17.46
N SER A 205 -16.33 -21.25 -16.93
CA SER A 205 -16.85 -20.88 -15.61
C SER A 205 -15.86 -21.22 -14.50
N ASN A 206 -15.30 -22.43 -14.50
CA ASN A 206 -14.28 -22.86 -13.54
C ASN A 206 -13.04 -21.98 -13.63
N LYS A 207 -12.53 -21.71 -14.83
CA LYS A 207 -11.40 -20.80 -15.02
C LYS A 207 -11.68 -19.42 -14.39
N SER A 208 -12.86 -18.86 -14.64
CA SER A 208 -13.26 -17.57 -14.06
C SER A 208 -13.28 -17.60 -12.53
N ILE A 209 -13.87 -18.64 -11.93
CA ILE A 209 -13.94 -18.81 -10.46
C ILE A 209 -12.54 -18.91 -9.88
N VAL A 210 -11.66 -19.72 -10.47
CA VAL A 210 -10.27 -19.86 -10.04
C VAL A 210 -9.54 -18.52 -10.11
N THR A 211 -9.62 -17.81 -11.25
CA THR A 211 -8.90 -16.55 -11.42
C THR A 211 -9.38 -15.46 -10.46
N SER A 212 -10.69 -15.36 -10.21
CA SER A 212 -11.25 -14.35 -9.31
C SER A 212 -10.93 -14.65 -7.84
N ASN A 213 -11.00 -15.91 -7.42
CA ASN A 213 -10.67 -16.31 -6.06
C ASN A 213 -9.17 -16.24 -5.78
N MET A 214 -8.32 -16.58 -6.76
CA MET A 214 -6.87 -16.45 -6.66
C MET A 214 -6.47 -14.99 -6.38
N GLY A 215 -6.96 -14.02 -7.16
CA GLY A 215 -6.66 -12.61 -6.92
C GLY A 215 -7.14 -12.11 -5.54
N THR A 216 -8.31 -12.59 -5.09
CA THR A 216 -8.85 -12.22 -3.76
C THR A 216 -8.00 -12.82 -2.63
N ALA A 217 -7.60 -14.08 -2.76
CA ALA A 217 -6.74 -14.77 -1.80
C ALA A 217 -5.34 -14.14 -1.74
N GLU A 218 -4.74 -13.82 -2.88
CA GLU A 218 -3.44 -13.11 -2.96
C GLU A 218 -3.48 -11.74 -2.28
N TRP A 219 -4.56 -10.98 -2.48
CA TRP A 219 -4.73 -9.70 -1.81
C TRP A 219 -4.85 -9.85 -0.28
N LYS A 220 -5.65 -10.83 0.18
CA LYS A 220 -5.84 -11.08 1.63
C LYS A 220 -4.59 -11.65 2.29
N THR A 221 -3.91 -12.61 1.67
CA THR A 221 -2.61 -13.14 2.16
C THR A 221 -1.58 -12.03 2.26
N SER A 222 -1.47 -11.17 1.23
CA SER A 222 -0.55 -10.04 1.24
C SER A 222 -0.88 -9.04 2.36
N ARG A 223 -2.17 -8.84 2.65
CA ARG A 223 -2.62 -8.03 3.78
C ARG A 223 -2.25 -8.68 5.11
N LEU A 224 -2.55 -9.96 5.31
CA LEU A 224 -2.22 -10.74 6.52
C LEU A 224 -0.73 -10.67 6.84
N LYS A 225 0.14 -10.89 5.85
CA LYS A 225 1.61 -10.78 5.99
C LYS A 225 2.04 -9.40 6.53
N ARG A 226 1.37 -8.30 6.15
CA ARG A 226 1.68 -6.96 6.67
C ARG A 226 1.38 -6.83 8.17
N TYR A 227 0.26 -7.39 8.64
CA TYR A 227 -0.09 -7.39 10.07
C TYR A 227 0.92 -8.23 10.86
N GLN A 228 1.22 -9.45 10.39
CA GLN A 228 2.22 -10.32 11.02
C GLN A 228 3.61 -9.69 11.08
N ASN A 229 4.01 -9.01 10.00
CA ASN A 229 5.28 -8.28 9.97
C ASN A 229 5.35 -7.16 11.00
N GLU A 230 4.32 -6.33 11.13
CA GLU A 230 4.31 -5.29 12.17
C GLU A 230 4.29 -5.87 13.59
N ILE A 231 3.61 -6.99 13.82
CA ILE A 231 3.66 -7.70 15.12
C ILE A 231 5.10 -8.09 15.43
N HIS A 232 5.76 -8.83 14.53
CA HIS A 232 7.15 -9.26 14.73
C HIS A 232 8.13 -8.08 14.81
N ARG A 233 7.89 -7.00 14.06
CA ARG A 233 8.71 -5.77 14.12
C ARG A 233 8.73 -5.17 15.51
N LYS A 234 7.57 -5.07 16.17
CA LYS A 234 7.46 -4.49 17.51
C LYS A 234 8.23 -5.32 18.55
N TYR A 235 8.15 -6.64 18.44
CA TYR A 235 8.95 -7.54 19.27
C TYR A 235 10.45 -7.44 18.97
N ALA A 236 10.83 -7.51 17.70
CA ALA A 236 12.22 -7.43 17.26
C ALA A 236 12.88 -6.11 17.67
N PHE A 237 12.15 -4.99 17.59
CA PHE A 237 12.65 -3.67 18.01
C PHE A 237 12.96 -3.62 19.50
N SER A 238 12.12 -4.24 20.33
CA SER A 238 12.35 -4.32 21.78
C SER A 238 13.64 -5.11 22.10
N VAL A 239 13.86 -6.23 21.42
CA VAL A 239 15.08 -7.05 21.57
C VAL A 239 16.31 -6.33 21.02
N LEU A 240 16.16 -5.59 19.92
CA LEU A 240 17.22 -4.84 19.27
C LEU A 240 17.80 -3.76 20.19
N CYS A 241 16.98 -3.09 21.01
CA CYS A 241 17.47 -2.13 22.01
C CYS A 241 18.49 -2.77 22.96
N LEU A 242 18.26 -4.02 23.39
CA LEU A 242 19.20 -4.76 24.23
C LEU A 242 20.48 -5.11 23.46
N ILE A 243 20.34 -5.57 22.21
CA ILE A 243 21.50 -5.91 21.37
C ILE A 243 22.40 -4.68 21.14
N PHE A 244 21.81 -3.51 20.85
CA PHE A 244 22.58 -2.28 20.66
C PHE A 244 23.25 -1.80 21.93
N PHE A 245 22.63 -1.98 23.09
CA PHE A 245 23.28 -1.72 24.37
C PHE A 245 24.56 -2.56 24.54
N PHE A 246 24.49 -3.86 24.24
CA PHE A 246 25.65 -4.76 24.26
C PHE A 246 26.66 -4.52 23.14
N ILE A 247 26.31 -3.81 22.07
CA ILE A 247 27.27 -3.38 21.04
C ILE A 247 27.98 -2.09 21.48
N GLY A 248 27.22 -1.13 22.01
CA GLY A 248 27.72 0.20 22.40
C GLY A 248 28.71 0.16 23.55
N ALA A 249 28.43 -0.60 24.62
CA ALA A 249 29.30 -0.67 25.79
C ALA A 249 30.71 -1.22 25.45
N PRO A 250 30.86 -2.35 24.74
CA PRO A 250 32.15 -2.84 24.24
C PRO A 250 32.86 -1.88 23.29
N LEU A 251 32.15 -1.28 22.32
CA LEU A 251 32.78 -0.36 21.35
C LEU A 251 33.35 0.89 22.03
N GLY A 252 32.65 1.44 23.02
CA GLY A 252 33.14 2.55 23.82
C GLY A 252 34.37 2.19 24.66
N ALA A 253 34.41 0.97 25.22
CA ALA A 253 35.54 0.51 26.03
C ALA A 253 36.78 0.13 25.20
N ILE A 254 36.60 -0.42 23.99
CA ILE A 254 37.66 -0.87 23.09
C ILE A 254 38.34 0.31 22.38
N ILE A 255 37.57 1.27 21.85
CA ILE A 255 38.09 2.35 20.99
C ILE A 255 38.56 3.52 21.87
N ARG A 256 39.73 3.35 22.51
CA ARG A 256 40.33 4.37 23.39
C ARG A 256 41.18 5.42 22.65
N LYS A 257 41.65 5.12 21.44
CA LYS A 257 42.50 6.02 20.61
C LYS A 257 41.67 6.57 19.45
N GLY A 258 41.20 7.82 19.56
CA GLY A 258 40.39 8.46 18.50
C GLY A 258 39.43 9.58 18.91
N GLY A 259 39.47 10.07 20.16
CA GLY A 259 38.52 11.07 20.66
C GLY A 259 37.09 10.52 20.84
N LEU A 260 36.20 11.31 21.45
CA LEU A 260 34.83 10.88 21.77
C LEU A 260 33.98 10.51 20.53
N GLY A 261 34.39 10.91 19.33
CA GLY A 261 33.61 10.72 18.09
C GLY A 261 33.74 9.34 17.43
N MET A 262 34.89 8.65 17.56
CA MET A 262 35.13 7.38 16.86
C MET A 262 34.15 6.25 17.25
N PRO A 263 33.81 6.02 18.53
CA PRO A 263 32.81 5.03 18.92
C PRO A 263 31.41 5.37 18.39
N VAL A 264 31.06 6.66 18.31
CA VAL A 264 29.77 7.13 17.80
C VAL A 264 29.64 6.82 16.31
N ILE A 265 30.66 7.15 15.51
CA ILE A 265 30.67 6.87 14.06
C ILE A 265 30.54 5.36 13.80
N ALA A 266 31.27 4.53 14.55
CA ALA A 266 31.17 3.07 14.43
C ALA A 266 29.75 2.56 14.76
N SER A 267 29.11 3.13 15.78
CA SER A 267 27.74 2.78 16.18
C SER A 267 26.71 3.18 15.11
N VAL A 268 26.83 4.38 14.54
CA VAL A 268 25.97 4.84 13.43
C VAL A 268 26.15 3.94 12.20
N GLY A 269 27.38 3.55 11.87
CA GLY A 269 27.64 2.61 10.77
C GLY A 269 26.95 1.26 10.96
N LEU A 270 27.04 0.68 12.16
CA LEU A 270 26.34 -0.57 12.49
C LEU A 270 24.81 -0.40 12.46
N PHE A 271 24.28 0.74 12.90
CA PHE A 271 22.85 1.06 12.81
C PHE A 271 22.37 1.15 11.35
N LEU A 272 23.17 1.73 10.45
CA LEU A 272 22.83 1.77 9.02
C LEU A 272 22.82 0.36 8.41
N ILE A 273 23.80 -0.48 8.74
CA ILE A 273 23.83 -1.88 8.29
C ILE A 273 22.60 -2.64 8.79
N TYR A 274 22.27 -2.48 10.07
CA TYR A 274 21.03 -2.99 10.66
C TYR A 274 19.81 -2.56 9.84
N TYR A 275 19.68 -1.26 9.56
CA TYR A 275 18.51 -0.68 8.90
C TYR A 275 18.35 -1.24 7.48
N ILE A 276 19.44 -1.36 6.73
CA ILE A 276 19.44 -1.93 5.38
C ILE A 276 18.97 -3.40 5.41
N ILE A 277 19.54 -4.21 6.30
CA ILE A 277 19.17 -5.64 6.41
C ILE A 277 17.72 -5.79 6.87
N SER A 278 17.26 -4.98 7.81
CA SER A 278 15.87 -4.97 8.27
C SER A 278 14.91 -4.63 7.13
N MET A 279 15.24 -3.63 6.31
CA MET A 279 14.42 -3.24 5.16
C MET A 279 14.38 -4.34 4.08
N MET A 280 15.51 -5.04 3.87
CA MET A 280 15.54 -6.21 2.98
C MET A 280 14.70 -7.37 3.52
N GLY A 281 14.82 -7.70 4.81
CA GLY A 281 14.04 -8.75 5.45
C GLY A 281 12.54 -8.49 5.40
N GLU A 282 12.13 -7.25 5.62
CA GLU A 282 10.73 -6.81 5.47
C GLU A 282 10.24 -6.97 4.03
N LYS A 283 11.06 -6.60 3.04
CA LYS A 283 10.73 -6.75 1.62
C LYS A 283 10.55 -8.23 1.23
N PHE A 284 11.49 -9.09 1.62
CA PHE A 284 11.41 -10.53 1.36
C PHE A 284 10.19 -11.17 2.02
N SER A 285 9.80 -10.70 3.21
CA SER A 285 8.58 -11.18 3.83
C SER A 285 7.31 -10.71 3.12
N ARG A 286 7.26 -9.43 2.72
CA ARG A 286 6.12 -8.87 1.98
C ARG A 286 5.91 -9.56 0.62
N GLU A 287 6.99 -9.91 -0.07
CA GLU A 287 6.96 -10.65 -1.34
C GLU A 287 6.67 -12.15 -1.15
N GLY A 288 6.62 -12.64 0.09
CA GLY A 288 6.36 -14.05 0.39
C GLY A 288 7.55 -14.99 0.16
N MET A 289 8.75 -14.46 -0.05
CA MET A 289 9.97 -15.26 -0.16
C MET A 289 10.38 -15.85 1.20
N LEU A 290 10.17 -15.09 2.27
CA LEU A 290 10.43 -15.52 3.64
C LEU A 290 9.16 -15.42 4.51
N PRO A 291 8.96 -16.35 5.46
CA PRO A 291 7.94 -16.18 6.47
C PRO A 291 8.14 -14.91 7.31
N PRO A 292 7.06 -14.25 7.78
CA PRO A 292 7.13 -13.04 8.62
C PRO A 292 8.08 -13.12 9.81
N TYR A 293 8.08 -14.26 10.51
CA TYR A 293 8.93 -14.47 11.68
C TYR A 293 10.43 -14.55 11.34
N ILE A 294 10.83 -15.03 10.15
CA ILE A 294 12.24 -15.02 9.73
C ILE A 294 12.62 -13.64 9.18
N GLY A 295 11.77 -13.08 8.31
CA GLY A 295 12.06 -11.82 7.62
C GLY A 295 12.31 -10.66 8.59
N MET A 296 11.46 -10.51 9.61
CA MET A 296 11.57 -9.41 10.56
C MET A 296 12.67 -9.60 11.62
N TRP A 297 13.05 -10.84 11.92
CA TRP A 297 14.11 -11.16 12.90
C TRP A 297 15.49 -11.33 12.28
N LEU A 298 15.59 -11.27 10.94
CA LEU A 298 16.83 -11.49 10.20
C LEU A 298 17.99 -10.60 10.69
N SER A 299 17.70 -9.32 10.91
CA SER A 299 18.69 -8.35 11.40
C SER A 299 19.13 -8.66 12.84
N THR A 300 18.18 -9.02 13.70
CA THR A 300 18.42 -9.44 15.09
C THR A 300 19.31 -10.69 15.15
N PHE A 301 19.01 -11.71 14.35
CA PHE A 301 19.80 -12.95 14.30
C PHE A 301 21.22 -12.73 13.77
N LEU A 302 21.42 -11.73 12.91
CA LEU A 302 22.74 -11.38 12.40
C LEU A 302 23.56 -10.57 13.42
N LEU A 303 22.91 -9.63 14.12
CA LEU A 303 23.59 -8.75 15.08
C LEU A 303 23.80 -9.38 16.46
N ALA A 304 22.94 -10.29 16.90
CA ALA A 304 23.07 -10.97 18.19
C ALA A 304 24.44 -11.68 18.37
N PRO A 305 24.89 -12.55 17.45
CA PRO A 305 26.20 -13.21 17.58
C PRO A 305 27.36 -12.21 17.47
N LEU A 306 27.23 -11.16 16.65
CA LEU A 306 28.22 -10.09 16.56
C LEU A 306 28.36 -9.33 17.88
N SER A 307 27.22 -8.99 18.50
CA SER A 307 27.14 -8.31 19.80
C SER A 307 27.78 -9.15 20.90
N PHE A 308 27.45 -10.44 20.96
CA PHE A 308 28.06 -11.37 21.91
C PHE A 308 29.58 -11.51 21.70
N TRP A 309 30.02 -11.64 20.45
CA TRP A 309 31.44 -11.74 20.10
C TRP A 309 32.22 -10.47 20.46
N LEU A 310 31.68 -9.28 20.18
CA LEU A 310 32.28 -8.00 20.56
C LEU A 310 32.38 -7.86 22.07
N THR A 311 31.35 -8.26 22.81
CA THR A 311 31.34 -8.22 24.28
C THR A 311 32.45 -9.11 24.86
N GLN A 312 32.59 -10.35 24.36
CA GLN A 312 33.67 -11.25 24.77
C GLN A 312 35.08 -10.69 24.49
N LYS A 313 35.24 -9.97 23.37
CA LYS A 313 36.51 -9.37 22.98
C LYS A 313 36.88 -8.14 23.80
N ALA A 314 35.90 -7.32 24.19
CA ALA A 314 36.11 -6.20 25.10
C ALA A 314 36.56 -6.67 26.48
N VAL A 315 35.92 -7.72 27.02
CA VAL A 315 36.27 -8.27 28.35
C VAL A 315 37.69 -8.83 28.37
N LYS A 316 38.17 -9.41 27.26
CA LYS A 316 39.52 -9.99 27.15
C LYS A 316 40.60 -8.98 26.74
N ASP A 317 40.33 -7.67 26.85
CA ASP A 317 41.25 -6.54 26.53
C ASP A 317 41.92 -6.63 25.14
N SER A 318 41.25 -7.27 24.19
CA SER A 318 41.83 -7.54 22.89
C SER A 318 41.70 -6.31 21.96
N VAL A 319 42.84 -5.72 21.59
CA VAL A 319 42.95 -4.61 20.62
C VAL A 319 42.75 -5.15 19.19
N VAL A 320 41.54 -5.62 18.88
CA VAL A 320 41.25 -6.24 17.58
C VAL A 320 40.91 -5.19 16.51
N LEU A 321 40.46 -4.00 16.90
CA LEU A 321 40.11 -2.91 15.99
C LEU A 321 41.24 -1.88 15.86
N ASN A 322 42.47 -2.33 15.56
CA ASN A 322 43.47 -1.43 15.01
C ASN A 322 43.17 -1.23 13.51
N ILE A 323 42.70 -0.03 13.15
CA ILE A 323 42.39 0.37 11.76
C ILE A 323 43.57 0.08 10.82
N GLU A 324 44.80 0.20 11.31
CA GLU A 324 46.02 -0.13 10.56
C GLU A 324 46.11 -1.61 10.16
N THR A 325 45.69 -2.54 11.02
CA THR A 325 45.73 -3.98 10.73
C THR A 325 44.76 -4.35 9.60
N TYR A 326 43.58 -3.71 9.56
CA TYR A 326 42.60 -3.89 8.49
C TYR A 326 43.04 -3.21 7.18
N PHE A 327 43.63 -2.02 7.23
CA PHE A 327 44.20 -1.36 6.05
C PHE A 327 45.33 -2.18 5.41
N VAL A 328 46.20 -2.78 6.23
CA VAL A 328 47.28 -3.65 5.74
C VAL A 328 46.72 -4.95 5.13
N TRP A 329 45.67 -5.53 5.73
CA TRP A 329 45.00 -6.70 5.16
C TRP A 329 44.34 -6.39 3.81
N PHE A 330 43.62 -5.26 3.70
CA PHE A 330 42.99 -4.82 2.46
C PHE A 330 44.04 -4.50 1.36
N LYS A 331 45.16 -3.89 1.74
CA LYS A 331 46.30 -3.64 0.83
C LYS A 331 46.93 -4.96 0.34
N LYS A 332 47.12 -5.94 1.23
CA LYS A 332 47.58 -7.30 0.85
C LYS A 332 46.58 -8.03 -0.06
N PHE A 333 45.29 -7.89 0.19
CA PHE A 333 44.24 -8.50 -0.64
C PHE A 333 44.19 -7.89 -2.05
N LYS A 334 44.25 -6.55 -2.15
CA LYS A 334 44.34 -5.83 -3.43
C LYS A 334 45.61 -6.18 -4.21
N LEU A 335 46.74 -6.34 -3.52
CA LEU A 335 48.00 -6.80 -4.14
C LEU A 335 47.93 -8.23 -4.66
N ARG A 336 47.22 -9.14 -3.97
CA ARG A 336 46.97 -10.51 -4.46
C ARG A 336 46.08 -10.56 -5.70
N LEU A 337 45.08 -9.68 -5.79
CA LEU A 337 44.25 -9.54 -6.99
C LEU A 337 45.02 -8.94 -8.18
N LYS A 338 45.92 -7.98 -7.92
CA LYS A 338 46.78 -7.39 -8.97
C LYS A 338 47.83 -8.37 -9.50
N LYS A 339 48.34 -9.27 -8.65
CA LYS A 339 49.30 -10.31 -9.04
C LYS A 339 48.70 -11.41 -9.94
N LYS A 340 47.37 -11.60 -9.88
CA LYS A 340 46.64 -12.59 -10.70
C LYS A 340 46.31 -12.07 -12.13
N TYR A 341 46.43 -10.77 -12.38
CA TYR A 341 46.20 -10.13 -13.69
C TYR A 341 47.50 -9.76 -14.44
N SER A 342 48.67 -9.98 -13.85
CA SER A 342 49.98 -9.68 -14.47
C SER A 342 50.75 -10.95 -14.88
N SER A 343 50.13 -12.13 -14.77
CA SER A 343 50.71 -13.43 -15.15
C SER A 343 49.81 -14.19 -16.14
N SER A 344 49.09 -13.47 -17.00
CA SER A 344 48.47 -14.01 -18.22
C SER A 344 49.03 -13.27 -19.41
#